data_AF-A0A7G8EXH9-F1
#
_entry.id   AF-A0A7G8EXH9-F1
#
_cell.length_a   1.000
_cell.length_b   1.000
_cell.length_c   1.000
_cell.angle_alpha   90.00
_cell.angle_beta   90.00
_cell.angle_gamma   90.00
#
_symmetry.space_group_name_H-M   'P 1'
#
loop_
_entity.id
_entity.type
_entity.pdbx_description
1 polymer ?
#
loop_
_entity_poly.entity_id
_entity_poly.type
_entity_poly.pdbx_seq_one_letter_code
_entity_poly.pdbx_strand_id
1 'polypeptide(L)'
;MAPLMQRLLGISLLASGCAVFSQGALASSEVWLLGPNSRTGAESTVVPTNCEEAADGSVTCDTKIVNPPGDTPAKPYYDPFNN
;
A
#
# COMPACT_ATOMS: atom_id res chain seq x y z
N MET A 1 -27.54 -14.15 -44.39
CA MET A 1 -26.72 -14.66 -43.27
C MET A 1 -25.62 -13.69 -42.75
N ALA A 2 -25.38 -12.51 -43.35
CA ALA A 2 -24.30 -11.61 -42.92
C ALA A 2 -24.43 -10.87 -41.56
N PRO A 3 -25.62 -10.56 -41.01
CA PRO A 3 -25.71 -9.65 -39.86
C PRO A 3 -25.39 -10.33 -38.52
N LEU A 4 -25.45 -11.66 -38.45
CA LEU A 4 -25.17 -12.41 -37.22
C LEU A 4 -23.65 -12.49 -36.96
N MET A 5 -22.86 -12.68 -38.01
CA MET A 5 -21.40 -12.81 -37.93
C MET A 5 -20.73 -11.47 -37.60
N GLN A 6 -21.27 -10.35 -38.11
CA GLN A 6 -20.82 -9.00 -37.79
C GLN A 6 -21.09 -8.64 -36.31
N ARG A 7 -22.20 -9.12 -35.74
CA ARG A 7 -22.54 -8.92 -34.32
C ARG A 7 -21.64 -9.72 -33.38
N LEU A 8 -21.32 -10.97 -33.75
CA LEU A 8 -20.44 -11.84 -32.96
C LEU A 8 -18.99 -11.32 -32.91
N LEU A 9 -18.50 -10.72 -34.01
CA LEU A 9 -17.19 -10.07 -34.07
C LEU A 9 -17.10 -8.82 -33.19
N GLY A 10 -18.17 -8.01 -33.13
CA GLY A 10 -18.21 -6.83 -32.27
C GLY A 10 -18.17 -7.16 -30.77
N ILE A 11 -18.83 -8.25 -30.37
CA ILE A 11 -18.89 -8.69 -28.96
C ILE A 11 -17.53 -9.27 -28.51
N SER A 12 -16.82 -9.97 -29.39
CA SER A 12 -15.51 -10.55 -29.08
C SER A 12 -14.39 -9.49 -28.99
N LEU A 13 -14.51 -8.37 -29.72
CA LEU A 13 -13.61 -7.22 -29.60
C LEU A 13 -13.77 -6.49 -28.26
N LEU A 14 -15.00 -6.31 -27.79
CA LEU A 14 -15.29 -5.65 -26.50
C LEU A 14 -14.83 -6.49 -25.30
N ALA A 15 -14.96 -7.82 -25.36
CA ALA A 15 -14.53 -8.70 -24.28
C ALA A 15 -13.00 -8.77 -24.11
N SER A 16 -12.24 -8.58 -25.19
CA SER A 16 -10.77 -8.62 -25.15
C SER A 16 -10.13 -7.31 -24.66
N GLY A 17 -10.85 -6.18 -24.71
CA GLY A 17 -10.35 -4.88 -24.26
C GLY A 17 -10.28 -4.72 -22.73
N CYS A 18 -11.11 -5.44 -21.99
CA CYS A 18 -11.16 -5.34 -20.52
C CYS A 18 -10.02 -6.10 -19.82
N ALA A 19 -9.37 -7.07 -20.48
CA ALA A 19 -8.32 -7.88 -19.89
C ALA A 19 -6.95 -7.16 -19.79
N VAL A 20 -6.83 -5.95 -20.35
CA VAL A 20 -5.58 -5.17 -20.41
C VAL A 20 -5.60 -3.93 -19.51
N PHE A 21 -6.61 -3.79 -18.64
CA PHE A 21 -6.48 -2.86 -17.53
C PHE A 21 -5.42 -3.41 -16.58
N SER A 22 -4.17 -3.06 -16.86
CA SER A 22 -3.07 -3.03 -15.91
C SER A 22 -3.66 -2.57 -14.59
N GLN A 23 -3.62 -3.44 -13.60
CA GLN A 23 -3.84 -3.10 -12.20
C GLN A 23 -2.74 -2.09 -11.87
N GLY A 24 -2.97 -0.82 -12.20
CA GLY A 24 -2.11 0.27 -11.78
C GLY A 24 -2.01 0.10 -10.28
N ALA A 25 -0.79 -0.19 -9.80
CA ALA A 25 -0.52 -0.38 -8.39
C ALA A 25 -1.21 0.77 -7.67
N LEU A 26 -2.29 0.46 -6.93
CA LEU A 26 -2.99 1.47 -6.18
C LEU A 26 -1.96 1.98 -5.19
N ALA A 27 -1.52 3.22 -5.35
CA ALA A 27 -0.64 3.88 -4.41
C ALA A 27 -1.48 4.16 -3.16
N SER A 28 -1.74 3.12 -2.38
CA SER A 28 -2.35 3.23 -1.06
C SER A 28 -1.32 3.93 -0.18
N SER A 29 -1.56 5.20 0.11
CA SER A 29 -0.79 5.92 1.12
C SER A 29 -1.41 5.65 2.48
N GLU A 30 -0.73 4.83 3.27
CA GLU A 30 -1.13 4.61 4.65
C GLU A 30 -0.59 5.74 5.52
N VAL A 31 -1.48 6.40 6.26
CA VAL A 31 -1.12 7.40 7.27
C VAL A 31 -1.40 6.83 8.64
N TRP A 32 -0.41 6.91 9.53
CA TRP A 32 -0.45 6.30 10.84
C TRP A 32 -0.68 7.37 11.90
N LEU A 33 -1.73 7.20 12.71
CA LEU A 33 -1.95 8.02 13.90
C LEU A 33 -0.89 7.67 14.95
N LEU A 34 0.07 8.57 15.13
CA LEU A 34 1.12 8.40 16.14
C LEU A 34 0.53 8.56 17.54
N GLY A 35 0.74 7.56 18.40
CA GLY A 35 0.40 7.66 19.82
C GLY A 35 1.23 8.71 20.57
N PRO A 36 0.81 9.09 21.78
CA PRO A 36 1.60 9.95 22.65
C PRO A 36 3.00 9.36 22.88
N ASN A 37 4.03 10.21 22.87
CA ASN A 37 5.46 9.84 22.96
C ASN A 37 6.01 8.97 21.80
N SER A 38 5.33 8.91 20.65
CA SER A 38 5.88 8.27 19.45
C SER A 38 7.24 8.87 19.08
N ARG A 39 8.21 7.99 18.81
CA ARG A 39 9.55 8.35 18.33
C ARG A 39 9.67 8.31 16.81
N THR A 40 8.58 8.03 16.10
CA THR A 40 8.50 7.98 14.64
C THR A 40 8.50 9.39 14.05
N GLY A 41 9.41 9.67 13.11
CA GLY A 41 9.54 10.95 12.42
C GLY A 41 9.21 10.86 10.94
N ALA A 42 9.30 11.98 10.22
CA ALA A 42 9.04 12.03 8.77
C ALA A 42 10.01 11.16 7.95
N GLU A 43 11.22 10.97 8.46
CA GLU A 43 12.28 10.15 7.86
C GLU A 43 12.12 8.65 8.17
N SER A 44 11.12 8.26 8.96
CA SER A 44 10.87 6.86 9.30
C SER A 44 10.27 6.11 8.11
N THR A 45 10.70 4.88 7.91
CA THR A 45 10.26 4.03 6.79
C THR A 45 9.42 2.87 7.30
N VAL A 46 8.34 2.54 6.60
CA VAL A 46 7.58 1.31 6.80
C VAL A 46 8.27 0.18 6.05
N VAL A 47 8.70 -0.86 6.75
CA VAL A 47 9.37 -2.02 6.17
C VAL A 47 8.48 -3.25 6.35
N PRO A 48 8.19 -4.02 5.28
CA PRO A 48 7.44 -5.26 5.39
C PRO A 48 8.27 -6.34 6.11
N THR A 49 7.60 -7.12 6.95
CA THR A 49 8.16 -8.21 7.74
C THR A 49 7.21 -9.41 7.72
N ASN A 50 7.69 -10.62 8.02
CA ASN A 50 6.86 -11.83 8.14
C ASN A 50 5.91 -12.05 6.94
N CYS A 51 6.41 -11.93 5.72
CA CYS A 51 5.59 -12.12 4.53
C CYS A 51 5.27 -13.60 4.32
N GLU A 52 3.98 -13.93 4.21
CA GLU A 52 3.48 -15.27 3.95
C GLU A 52 2.64 -15.29 2.66
N GLU A 53 2.82 -16.34 1.86
CA GLU A 53 2.06 -16.57 0.63
C GLU A 53 0.92 -17.57 0.90
N ALA A 54 -0.30 -17.17 0.61
CA ALA A 54 -1.48 -18.01 0.76
C ALA A 54 -1.68 -18.92 -0.47
N ALA A 55 -2.55 -19.94 -0.33
CA ALA A 55 -2.80 -20.91 -1.39
C ALA A 55 -3.41 -20.32 -2.67
N ASP A 56 -3.96 -19.11 -2.59
CA ASP A 56 -4.48 -18.33 -3.71
C ASP A 56 -3.42 -17.45 -4.41
N GLY A 57 -2.16 -17.53 -3.97
CA GLY A 57 -1.04 -16.74 -4.50
C GLY A 57 -0.98 -15.31 -3.97
N SER A 58 -1.83 -14.95 -3.00
CA SER A 58 -1.74 -13.64 -2.33
C SER A 58 -0.60 -13.63 -1.31
N VAL A 59 0.10 -12.50 -1.20
CA VAL A 59 1.18 -12.30 -0.21
C VAL A 59 0.71 -11.30 0.84
N THR A 60 0.75 -11.72 2.10
CA THR A 60 0.43 -10.86 3.25
C THR A 60 1.68 -10.66 4.09
N CYS A 61 2.00 -9.42 4.43
CA CYS A 61 3.14 -9.07 5.27
C CYS A 61 2.68 -8.26 6.49
N ASP A 62 3.31 -8.48 7.64
CA ASP A 62 3.32 -7.51 8.72
C ASP A 62 4.13 -6.27 8.31
N THR A 63 3.96 -5.17 9.02
CA THR A 63 4.77 -3.97 8.82
C THR A 63 5.44 -3.51 10.10
N LYS A 64 6.67 -3.02 9.97
CA LYS A 64 7.43 -2.43 11.07
C LYS A 64 7.96 -1.05 10.67
N ILE A 65 7.83 -0.10 11.60
CA ILE A 65 8.46 1.22 11.46
C ILE A 65 9.95 1.11 11.80
N VAL A 66 10.80 1.57 10.88
CA VAL A 66 12.24 1.74 11.08
C VAL A 66 12.55 3.23 11.08
N ASN A 67 13.07 3.73 12.21
CA ASN A 67 13.53 5.11 12.34
C ASN A 67 14.97 5.23 11.80
N PRO A 68 15.35 6.40 11.25
CA PRO A 68 16.74 6.65 10.91
C PRO A 68 17.65 6.53 12.15
N PRO A 69 18.94 6.22 11.97
CA PRO A 69 19.89 6.15 13.08
C PRO A 69 19.99 7.51 13.79
N GLY A 70 19.69 7.54 15.08
CA GLY A 70 19.77 8.74 15.92
C GLY A 70 19.00 8.58 17.23
N ASP A 71 19.56 9.11 18.32
CA ASP A 71 18.93 9.07 19.65
C ASP A 71 17.94 10.22 19.87
N THR A 72 17.94 11.21 18.98
CA THR A 72 17.03 12.36 19.02
C THR A 72 15.59 11.91 18.78
N PRO A 73 14.68 12.07 19.76
CA PRO A 73 13.27 11.81 19.54
C PRO A 73 12.74 12.66 18.37
N ALA A 74 11.94 12.07 17.50
CA ALA A 74 11.35 12.79 16.36
C ALA A 74 10.50 14.00 16.78
N LYS A 75 9.93 13.96 17.99
CA LYS A 75 9.23 15.09 18.61
C LYS A 75 9.95 15.50 19.90
N PRO A 76 10.37 16.78 20.04
CA PRO A 76 10.89 17.30 21.30
C PRO A 76 9.87 17.12 22.42
N TYR A 77 10.29 16.54 23.54
CA TYR A 77 9.48 16.48 24.75
C TYR A 77 9.55 17.84 25.45
N TYR A 78 8.39 18.46 25.68
CA TYR A 78 8.27 19.72 26.42
C TYR A 78 7.53 19.43 27.72
N ASP A 79 8.24 19.54 28.84
CA ASP A 79 7.67 19.49 30.20
C ASP A 79 7.84 20.87 30.86
N PRO A 80 6.78 21.68 30.91
CA PRO A 80 6.84 23.01 31.51
C PRO A 80 6.92 23.01 33.05
N PHE A 81 6.73 21.86 33.72
CA PHE A 81 6.62 21.79 35.18
C PHE A 81 7.53 20.72 35.79
N ASN A 82 8.69 20.49 35.19
CA ASN A 82 9.69 19.61 35.78
C ASN A 82 10.16 20.21 37.13
N ASN A 83 9.92 19.49 38.24
CA ASN A 83 10.24 19.94 39.62
C ASN A 83 11.74 19.96 39.88
#